data_AF-A0A7X3RSA9-F1
#
_entry.id   AF-A0A7X3RSA9-F1
#
_cell.length_a   1.000
_cell.length_b   1.000
_cell.length_c   1.000
_cell.angle_alpha   90.00
_cell.angle_beta   90.00
_cell.angle_gamma   90.00
#
_symmetry.space_group_name_H-M   'P 1'
#
loop_
_entity.id
_entity.type
_entity.pdbx_description
1 polymer ?
#
loop_
_entity_poly.entity_id
_entity_poly.type
_entity_poly.pdbx_seq_one_letter_code
_entity_poly.pdbx_strand_id
1 'polypeptide(L)'
;MRKILFVFLLFLVFPVSSYGKEEVYKTYTDMGELDPPTATISGVLSSRDEFHRKIFTLDGQVGELEFKKMANGRKFTLFRFFEDDPEKRINIYARGFVEGIENGSRVRIWGRYSKHKRYFLSKRKNIMKAKKIHILQGIPKALEDLPVEKNAS
;
A
#
# COMPACT_ATOMS: atom_id res chain seq x y z
N MET A 1 -12.19 43.95 45.20
CA MET A 1 -12.58 44.84 44.08
C MET A 1 -11.33 45.31 43.32
N ARG A 2 -11.14 44.90 42.07
CA ARG A 2 -10.49 45.68 41.01
C ARG A 2 -10.89 45.10 39.65
N LYS A 3 -11.07 46.00 38.70
CA LYS A 3 -11.94 45.91 37.53
C LYS A 3 -11.36 45.03 36.41
N ILE A 4 -12.29 44.43 35.67
CA ILE A 4 -12.15 43.75 34.37
C ILE A 4 -11.59 44.71 33.31
N LEU A 5 -10.71 44.24 32.42
CA LEU A 5 -10.82 44.58 30.99
C LEU A 5 -10.12 43.53 30.10
N PHE A 6 -10.99 42.80 29.38
CA PHE A 6 -10.81 42.17 28.08
C PHE A 6 -9.65 42.70 27.23
N VAL A 7 -8.78 41.80 26.73
CA VAL A 7 -8.44 41.61 25.30
C VAL A 7 -7.75 40.24 25.17
N PHE A 8 -8.43 39.23 24.61
CA PHE A 8 -7.90 38.32 23.58
C PHE A 8 -9.01 37.35 23.14
N LEU A 9 -10.14 37.93 22.72
CA LEU A 9 -11.13 37.26 21.89
C LEU A 9 -10.73 37.47 20.43
N LEU A 10 -9.87 36.61 19.87
CA LEU A 10 -9.86 36.31 18.42
C LEU A 10 -8.88 35.17 18.04
N PHE A 11 -9.10 33.94 18.52
CA PHE A 11 -8.56 32.75 17.83
C PHE A 11 -9.51 31.57 17.95
N LEU A 12 -10.81 31.86 17.81
CA LEU A 12 -11.78 30.87 17.36
C LEU A 12 -11.82 30.93 15.83
N VAL A 13 -11.67 29.74 15.23
CA VAL A 13 -12.06 29.40 13.86
C VAL A 13 -11.13 29.88 12.72
N PHE A 14 -9.89 29.39 12.69
CA PHE A 14 -9.43 28.87 11.41
C PHE A 14 -9.79 27.39 11.38
N PRO A 15 -10.83 26.98 10.62
CA PRO A 15 -10.86 25.60 10.20
C PRO A 15 -9.68 25.51 9.23
N VAL A 16 -8.52 25.06 9.70
CA VAL A 16 -7.55 24.46 8.79
C VAL A 16 -8.13 23.09 8.42
N SER A 17 -9.31 23.12 7.78
CA SER A 17 -9.77 22.10 6.87
C SER A 17 -8.86 22.19 5.65
N SER A 18 -7.60 21.82 5.87
CA SER A 18 -6.80 21.20 4.83
C SER A 18 -7.47 19.85 4.55
N TYR A 19 -8.62 19.90 3.88
CA TYR A 19 -9.02 18.89 2.93
C TYR A 19 -7.90 18.88 1.89
N GLY A 20 -6.79 18.23 2.23
CA GLY A 20 -5.89 17.73 1.24
C GLY A 20 -6.77 16.85 0.37
N LYS A 21 -7.10 17.35 -0.82
CA LYS A 21 -7.77 16.58 -1.87
C LYS A 21 -7.13 15.20 -1.82
N GLU A 22 -7.90 14.21 -1.38
CA GLU A 22 -7.49 12.82 -1.48
C GLU A 22 -7.38 12.65 -3.00
N GLU A 23 -6.16 12.80 -3.54
CA GLU A 23 -5.91 12.52 -4.95
C GLU A 23 -6.56 11.17 -5.17
N VAL A 24 -7.56 11.13 -6.04
CA VAL A 24 -8.20 9.90 -6.46
C VAL A 24 -7.09 9.13 -7.15
N TYR A 25 -6.34 8.36 -6.36
CA TYR A 25 -5.26 7.55 -6.85
C TYR A 25 -5.98 6.53 -7.72
N LYS A 26 -5.79 6.63 -9.04
CA LYS A 26 -6.21 5.57 -9.97
C LYS A 26 -5.86 4.25 -9.32
N THR A 27 -6.88 3.44 -9.03
CA THR A 27 -6.74 2.20 -8.30
C THR A 27 -5.64 1.40 -8.99
N TYR A 28 -4.74 0.79 -8.23
CA TYR A 28 -3.57 0.08 -8.76
C TYR A 28 -3.94 -0.97 -9.82
N THR A 29 -5.19 -1.42 -9.77
CA THR A 29 -5.87 -2.41 -10.60
C THR A 29 -6.44 -1.84 -11.92
N ASP A 30 -6.52 -0.52 -12.09
CA ASP A 30 -7.15 0.15 -13.25
C ASP A 30 -6.12 0.61 -14.31
N MET A 31 -4.91 0.04 -14.30
CA MET A 31 -3.78 0.51 -15.12
C MET A 31 -3.38 -0.41 -16.27
N GLY A 32 -4.27 -1.33 -16.67
CA GLY A 32 -4.06 -2.31 -17.74
C GLY A 32 -3.19 -3.50 -17.33
N GLU A 33 -3.04 -4.46 -18.25
CA GLU A 33 -2.19 -5.64 -18.07
C GLU A 33 -0.72 -5.23 -17.92
N LEU A 34 0.03 -5.99 -17.10
CA LEU A 34 1.45 -5.77 -16.87
C LEU A 34 2.28 -6.76 -17.69
N ASP A 35 3.38 -6.27 -18.25
CA ASP A 35 4.39 -7.11 -18.91
C ASP A 35 4.79 -8.31 -18.01
N PRO A 36 5.20 -9.45 -18.61
CA PRO A 36 5.67 -10.62 -17.87
C PRO A 36 6.74 -10.28 -16.80
N PRO A 37 6.86 -11.11 -15.74
CA PRO A 37 7.86 -10.88 -14.71
C PRO A 37 9.27 -10.88 -15.31
N THR A 38 10.05 -9.88 -14.93
CA THR A 38 11.43 -9.70 -15.42
C THR A 38 12.47 -10.22 -14.43
N ALA A 39 12.03 -10.71 -13.27
CA ALA A 39 12.87 -11.28 -12.22
C ALA A 39 12.04 -12.24 -11.33
N THR A 40 12.74 -13.04 -10.53
CA THR A 40 12.14 -13.84 -9.45
C THR A 40 12.47 -13.24 -8.09
N ILE A 41 11.63 -13.48 -7.09
CA ILE A 41 11.86 -13.05 -5.70
C ILE A 41 13.15 -13.66 -5.18
N SER A 42 13.36 -14.95 -5.43
CA SER A 42 14.62 -15.62 -5.05
C SER A 42 15.84 -14.97 -5.70
N GLY A 43 15.78 -14.64 -6.99
CA GLY A 43 16.86 -13.95 -7.70
C GLY A 43 17.15 -12.55 -7.14
N VAL A 44 16.11 -11.79 -6.83
CA VAL A 44 16.23 -10.47 -6.20
C VAL A 44 16.89 -10.56 -4.81
N LEU A 45 16.54 -11.58 -4.03
CA LEU A 45 17.10 -11.80 -2.69
C LEU A 45 18.56 -12.30 -2.71
N SER A 46 18.97 -12.98 -3.77
CA SER A 46 20.37 -13.39 -3.99
C SER A 46 21.24 -12.23 -4.48
N SER A 47 20.71 -11.35 -5.35
CA SER A 47 21.46 -10.24 -5.97
C SER A 47 20.93 -8.86 -5.56
N ARG A 48 20.67 -8.65 -4.26
CA ARG A 48 19.96 -7.46 -3.72
C ARG A 48 20.57 -6.11 -4.14
N ASP A 49 21.89 -6.08 -4.28
CA ASP A 49 22.62 -4.85 -4.61
C ASP A 49 22.41 -4.46 -6.07
N GLU A 50 22.35 -5.44 -6.97
CA GLU A 50 22.07 -5.22 -8.38
C GLU A 50 20.64 -4.72 -8.59
N PHE A 51 19.68 -5.20 -7.79
CA PHE A 51 18.28 -4.80 -7.90
C PHE A 51 17.96 -3.51 -7.13
N HIS A 52 18.86 -3.03 -6.27
CA HIS A 52 18.60 -1.85 -5.44
C HIS A 52 18.24 -0.63 -6.30
N ARG A 53 17.10 0.00 -6.00
CA ARG A 53 16.52 1.17 -6.69
C ARG A 53 16.05 0.91 -8.12
N LYS A 54 16.19 -0.30 -8.65
CA LYS A 54 15.63 -0.68 -9.96
C LYS A 54 14.12 -0.81 -9.90
N ILE A 55 13.50 -0.63 -11.06
CA ILE A 55 12.07 -0.86 -11.29
C ILE A 55 11.95 -2.09 -12.16
N PHE A 56 11.11 -3.04 -11.75
CA PHE A 56 10.91 -4.29 -12.45
C PHE A 56 9.58 -4.93 -12.05
N THR A 57 9.22 -6.01 -12.73
CA THR A 57 7.98 -6.76 -12.49
C THR A 57 8.27 -8.09 -11.79
N LEU A 58 7.44 -8.43 -10.80
CA LEU A 58 7.45 -9.70 -10.08
C LEU A 58 6.05 -10.30 -10.02
N ASP A 59 5.98 -11.63 -10.04
CA ASP A 59 4.78 -12.39 -9.72
C ASP A 59 4.94 -13.04 -8.34
N GLY A 60 3.83 -13.30 -7.67
CA GLY A 60 3.84 -13.91 -6.34
C GLY A 60 2.49 -13.90 -5.64
N GLN A 61 2.50 -14.35 -4.40
CA GLN A 61 1.37 -14.48 -3.50
C GLN A 61 1.41 -13.42 -2.40
N VAL A 62 0.25 -12.88 -2.07
CA VAL A 62 0.04 -11.93 -0.98
C VAL A 62 -0.03 -12.69 0.35
N GLY A 63 0.70 -12.24 1.37
CA GLY A 63 0.55 -12.73 2.74
C GLY A 63 0.71 -11.62 3.76
N GLU A 64 0.12 -11.79 4.95
CA GLU A 64 0.10 -10.76 6.01
C GLU A 64 -0.32 -9.37 5.49
N LEU A 65 -1.46 -9.34 4.79
CA LEU A 65 -2.06 -8.12 4.26
C LEU A 65 -2.52 -7.20 5.40
N GLU A 66 -2.06 -5.96 5.37
CA GLU A 66 -2.40 -4.92 6.33
C GLU A 66 -2.83 -3.63 5.60
N PHE A 67 -4.00 -3.12 5.98
CA PHE A 67 -4.47 -1.79 5.58
C PHE A 67 -4.20 -0.80 6.71
N LYS A 68 -3.42 0.24 6.45
CA LYS A 68 -2.98 1.20 7.48
C LYS A 68 -3.18 2.65 7.06
N LYS A 69 -3.39 3.50 8.05
CA LYS A 69 -3.52 4.95 7.89
C LYS A 69 -2.42 5.64 8.69
N MET A 70 -1.70 6.57 8.06
CA MET A 70 -0.73 7.42 8.73
C MET A 70 -1.43 8.48 9.59
N ALA A 71 -0.72 9.06 10.56
CA ALA A 71 -1.23 10.15 11.40
C ALA A 71 -1.76 11.35 10.58
N ASN A 72 -1.16 11.63 9.42
CA ASN A 72 -1.61 12.67 8.49
C ASN A 72 -2.79 12.23 7.59
N GLY A 73 -3.45 11.13 7.92
CA GLY A 73 -4.61 10.61 7.20
C GLY A 73 -4.31 9.78 5.96
N ARG A 74 -3.05 9.71 5.50
CA ARG A 74 -2.70 8.99 4.28
C ARG A 74 -2.82 7.47 4.46
N LYS A 75 -3.64 6.85 3.61
CA LYS A 75 -3.83 5.39 3.52
C LYS A 75 -2.66 4.72 2.80
N PHE A 76 -2.35 3.50 3.19
CA PHE A 76 -1.38 2.63 2.53
C PHE A 76 -1.67 1.15 2.83
N THR A 77 -1.27 0.28 1.92
CA THR A 77 -1.32 -1.18 2.07
C THR A 77 0.10 -1.72 2.22
N LEU A 78 0.28 -2.62 3.18
CA LEU A 78 1.49 -3.42 3.37
C LEU A 78 1.15 -4.90 3.25
N PHE A 79 2.05 -5.68 2.66
CA PHE A 79 1.97 -7.13 2.71
C PHE A 79 3.33 -7.76 2.48
N ARG A 80 3.50 -9.01 2.94
CA ARG A 80 4.58 -9.91 2.53
C ARG A 80 4.25 -10.50 1.17
N PHE A 81 5.29 -10.69 0.37
CA PHE A 81 5.16 -11.16 -0.99
C PHE A 81 6.23 -12.20 -1.27
N PHE A 82 5.80 -13.36 -1.73
CA PHE A 82 6.61 -14.57 -1.92
C PHE A 82 6.12 -15.33 -3.16
N GLU A 83 6.97 -16.19 -3.73
CA GLU A 83 6.59 -17.05 -4.86
C GLU A 83 5.95 -18.33 -4.33
N ASP A 84 6.79 -19.30 -3.99
CA ASP A 84 6.39 -20.61 -3.44
C ASP A 84 6.82 -20.77 -1.97
N ASP A 85 7.94 -20.16 -1.58
CA ASP A 85 8.53 -20.27 -0.25
C ASP A 85 8.21 -19.00 0.59
N PRO A 86 7.36 -19.09 1.64
CA PRO A 86 6.99 -17.95 2.49
C PRO A 86 8.17 -17.31 3.25
N GLU A 87 9.28 -18.04 3.42
CA GLU A 87 10.49 -17.53 4.05
C GLU A 87 11.32 -16.66 3.09
N LYS A 88 11.26 -16.95 1.78
CA LYS A 88 11.86 -16.13 0.72
C LYS A 88 10.89 -15.05 0.27
N ARG A 89 10.80 -14.01 1.09
CA ARG A 89 9.85 -12.92 0.89
C ARG A 89 10.46 -11.54 0.80
N ILE A 90 9.75 -10.66 0.12
CA ILE A 90 9.93 -9.21 0.17
C ILE A 90 8.69 -8.56 0.81
N ASN A 91 8.83 -7.31 1.22
CA ASN A 91 7.73 -6.50 1.71
C ASN A 91 7.22 -5.60 0.58
N ILE A 92 5.92 -5.52 0.38
CA ILE A 92 5.31 -4.59 -0.55
C ILE A 92 4.75 -3.40 0.22
N TYR A 93 4.96 -2.21 -0.34
CA TYR A 93 4.29 -0.99 0.08
C TYR A 93 3.54 -0.40 -1.12
N ALA A 94 2.22 -0.31 -1.00
CA ALA A 94 1.36 0.40 -1.93
C ALA A 94 0.76 1.63 -1.23
N ARG A 95 0.57 2.71 -1.99
CA ARG A 95 -0.12 3.92 -1.51
C ARG A 95 -1.63 3.64 -1.58
N GLY A 96 -2.45 4.21 -0.70
CA GLY A 96 -3.89 3.91 -0.70
C GLY A 96 -4.21 2.49 -0.21
N PHE A 97 -5.49 2.12 -0.22
CA PHE A 97 -5.94 0.76 0.01
C PHE A 97 -6.07 0.05 -1.33
N VAL A 98 -5.40 -1.09 -1.47
CA VAL A 98 -5.49 -1.94 -2.67
C VAL A 98 -6.70 -2.86 -2.50
N GLU A 99 -7.72 -2.64 -3.31
CA GLU A 99 -8.95 -3.45 -3.34
C GLU A 99 -8.74 -4.70 -4.21
N GLY A 100 -9.61 -5.71 -4.05
CA GLY A 100 -9.60 -6.96 -4.83
C GLY A 100 -8.46 -7.94 -4.50
N ILE A 101 -7.67 -7.69 -3.46
CA ILE A 101 -6.63 -8.59 -2.97
C ILE A 101 -6.90 -9.05 -1.54
N GLU A 102 -6.56 -10.29 -1.25
CA GLU A 102 -6.61 -10.92 0.07
C GLU A 102 -5.34 -11.76 0.30
N ASN A 103 -5.17 -12.29 1.52
CA ASN A 103 -4.10 -13.24 1.78
C ASN A 103 -4.29 -14.48 0.89
N GLY A 104 -3.23 -14.90 0.20
CA GLY A 104 -3.26 -15.99 -0.79
C GLY A 104 -3.52 -15.53 -2.23
N SER A 105 -3.96 -14.29 -2.46
CA SER A 105 -4.12 -13.78 -3.84
C SER A 105 -2.80 -13.82 -4.60
N ARG A 106 -2.84 -14.28 -5.86
CA ARG A 106 -1.72 -14.15 -6.79
C ARG A 106 -1.82 -12.83 -7.54
N VAL A 107 -0.74 -12.07 -7.49
CA VAL A 107 -0.66 -10.75 -8.12
C VAL A 107 0.67 -10.57 -8.83
N ARG A 108 0.64 -9.74 -9.87
CA ARG A 108 1.80 -9.21 -10.57
C ARG A 108 2.03 -7.77 -10.13
N ILE A 109 3.25 -7.45 -9.72
CA ILE A 109 3.62 -6.14 -9.18
C ILE A 109 4.72 -5.53 -10.03
N TRP A 110 4.46 -4.35 -10.56
CA TRP A 110 5.50 -3.49 -11.12
C TRP A 110 5.84 -2.40 -10.11
N GLY A 111 7.10 -2.34 -9.68
CA GLY A 111 7.48 -1.49 -8.56
C GLY A 111 8.97 -1.22 -8.45
N ARG A 112 9.32 -0.27 -7.59
CA ARG A 112 10.72 0.06 -7.28
C ARG A 112 11.19 -0.71 -6.06
N TYR A 113 12.21 -1.55 -6.20
CA TYR A 113 12.80 -2.30 -5.10
C TYR A 113 13.85 -1.49 -4.33
N SER A 114 13.96 -1.77 -3.04
CA SER A 114 14.99 -1.25 -2.16
C SER A 114 15.41 -2.29 -1.12
N LYS A 115 16.68 -2.71 -1.17
CA LYS A 115 17.30 -3.62 -0.18
C LYS A 115 17.14 -3.15 1.28
N HIS A 116 17.09 -1.83 1.50
CA HIS A 116 16.76 -1.24 2.79
C HIS A 116 15.92 0.03 2.61
N LYS A 117 14.99 0.27 3.53
CA LYS A 117 14.29 1.56 3.67
C LYS A 117 14.29 1.97 5.13
N ARG A 118 14.85 3.15 5.41
CA ARG A 118 14.86 3.74 6.75
C ARG A 118 13.57 4.54 6.94
N TYR A 119 12.81 4.21 7.98
CA TYR A 119 11.65 4.95 8.45
C TYR A 119 11.93 5.42 9.87
N PHE A 120 12.34 6.68 10.06
CA PHE A 120 12.68 7.33 11.33
C PHE A 120 13.50 6.45 12.31
N LEU A 121 12.88 5.51 13.03
CA LEU A 121 13.49 4.57 14.00
C LEU A 121 13.55 3.08 13.55
N SER A 122 12.98 2.71 12.39
CA SER A 122 12.99 1.33 11.90
C SER A 122 13.65 1.21 10.52
N LYS A 123 14.38 0.12 10.30
CA LYS A 123 14.88 -0.28 8.97
C LYS A 123 14.07 -1.48 8.52
N ARG A 124 13.25 -1.32 7.50
CA ARG A 124 12.64 -2.46 6.82
C ARG A 124 13.53 -2.85 5.64
N LYS A 125 13.89 -4.13 5.55
CA LYS A 125 14.72 -4.68 4.47
C LYS A 125 13.82 -5.21 3.35
N ASN A 126 14.37 -5.28 2.14
CA ASN A 126 13.74 -5.88 0.98
C ASN A 126 12.32 -5.36 0.74
N ILE A 127 12.17 -4.05 0.51
CA ILE A 127 10.86 -3.44 0.22
C ILE A 127 10.75 -3.14 -1.27
N MET A 128 9.63 -3.50 -1.89
CA MET A 128 9.21 -2.92 -3.16
C MET A 128 8.08 -1.91 -2.96
N LYS A 129 8.28 -0.69 -3.44
CA LYS A 129 7.21 0.30 -3.56
C LYS A 129 6.45 0.00 -4.84
N ALA A 130 5.24 -0.53 -4.71
CA ALA A 130 4.36 -0.82 -5.82
C ALA A 130 4.00 0.48 -6.56
N LYS A 131 4.04 0.42 -7.88
CA LYS A 131 3.55 1.45 -8.79
C LYS A 131 2.28 1.00 -9.52
N LYS A 132 2.21 -0.29 -9.86
CA LYS A 132 1.03 -0.97 -10.43
C LYS A 132 0.91 -2.36 -9.81
N ILE A 133 -0.32 -2.84 -9.63
CA ILE A 133 -0.62 -4.18 -9.13
C ILE A 133 -1.72 -4.76 -10.01
N HIS A 134 -1.44 -5.87 -10.66
CA HIS A 134 -2.39 -6.59 -11.49
C HIS A 134 -2.76 -7.92 -10.80
N ILE A 135 -4.05 -8.19 -10.64
CA ILE A 135 -4.54 -9.38 -9.95
C ILE A 135 -4.56 -10.52 -10.96
N LEU A 136 -3.76 -11.56 -10.72
CA LEU A 136 -3.72 -12.76 -11.57
C LEU A 136 -4.78 -13.78 -11.12
N GLN A 137 -4.95 -13.89 -9.80
CA GLN A 137 -5.95 -14.74 -9.15
C GLN A 137 -6.28 -14.13 -7.79
N GLY A 138 -7.45 -13.50 -7.68
CA GLY A 138 -7.95 -12.86 -6.45
C GLY A 138 -9.29 -13.45 -6.01
N ILE A 139 -10.05 -12.68 -5.23
CA ILE A 139 -11.42 -13.02 -4.83
C ILE A 139 -12.23 -13.42 -6.10
N PRO A 140 -13.00 -14.52 -6.09
CA PRO A 140 -13.89 -14.85 -7.19
C PRO A 140 -14.75 -13.63 -7.53
N LYS A 141 -14.69 -13.15 -8.77
CA LYS A 141 -15.46 -11.99 -9.26
C LYS A 141 -16.95 -12.04 -8.87
N ALA A 142 -17.50 -13.25 -8.74
CA ALA A 142 -18.86 -13.52 -8.30
C ALA A 142 -19.20 -13.06 -6.86
N LEU A 143 -18.22 -12.80 -5.98
CA LEU A 143 -18.44 -12.29 -4.62
C LEU A 143 -18.44 -10.75 -4.55
N GLU A 144 -17.85 -10.06 -5.52
CA GLU A 144 -17.93 -8.58 -5.61
C GLU A 144 -19.31 -8.11 -6.10
N ASP A 145 -20.00 -8.94 -6.88
CA ASP A 145 -21.34 -8.64 -7.44
C ASP A 145 -22.49 -9.03 -6.50
N LEU A 146 -22.22 -9.61 -5.33
CA LEU A 146 -23.27 -9.89 -4.36
C LEU A 146 -23.72 -8.57 -3.70
N PRO A 147 -25.03 -8.25 -3.72
CA PRO A 147 -25.53 -7.11 -2.99
C PRO A 147 -25.21 -7.30 -1.51
N VAL A 148 -24.53 -6.32 -0.92
CA VAL A 148 -24.35 -6.26 0.54
C VAL A 148 -25.76 -6.14 1.13
N GLU A 149 -26.33 -7.26 1.57
CA GLU A 149 -27.53 -7.24 2.39
C GLU A 149 -27.21 -6.40 3.62
N LYS A 150 -27.72 -5.17 3.61
CA LYS A 150 -27.81 -4.34 4.79
C LYS A 150 -28.75 -5.06 5.74
N ASN A 151 -28.19 -5.87 6.62
CA ASN A 151 -28.92 -6.34 7.80
C ASN A 151 -29.24 -5.11 8.66
N ALA A 152 -30.41 -4.55 8.38
CA ALA A 152 -31.15 -3.68 9.27
C ALA A 152 -31.97 -4.57 10.19
N SER A 153 -31.51 -4.75 11.42
CA SER A 153 -32.31 -4.74 12.67
C SER A 153 -31.39 -4.98 13.85
#